data_AF-A0A2V8NZ03-F1
#
_entry.id   AF-A0A2V8NZ03-F1
#
_cell.length_a   1.000
_cell.length_b   1.000
_cell.length_c   1.000
_cell.angle_alpha   90.00
_cell.angle_beta   90.00
_cell.angle_gamma   90.00
#
_symmetry.space_group_name_H-M   'P 1'
#
loop_
_entity.id
_entity.type
_entity.pdbx_description
1 polymer ?
#
loop_
_entity_poly.entity_id
_entity_poly.type
_entity_poly.pdbx_seq_one_letter_code
_entity_poly.pdbx_strand_id
1 'polypeptide(L)'
;MLKRQNLNYTGRPRNNERGAALITALLISTLLLSAGGVLILTTSMSTTNTADSAAEMQAYYAAEAGLQRTLNVIRSHDIPAGTMPAGESKLKLADIIRNPTLANWIPFDGPVISGANTTLVSTNAFSVMVTDPDDQNPIVALRKINTVPNYQPTRAVVQLTGYGPRRAKKVLNMIVLRSGLNGFQVPATITLRGSDANPPPPVTFDTGDSNSVLYTGNDAAGGAGVSAFAVTAPDVTPTLAGIQKPASQIQGSPVSVLGPTSPIPGVPPTPTPDWLQTADNARQFLSDLKDDATGD
;
A
#
# COMPACT_ATOMS: atom_id res chain seq x y z
N MET A 1 -63.44 63.29 -55.42
CA MET A 1 -62.33 63.45 -56.39
C MET A 1 -61.01 63.58 -55.62
N LEU A 2 -60.22 62.51 -55.54
CA LEU A 2 -58.92 62.48 -54.86
C LEU A 2 -57.80 62.54 -55.91
N LYS A 3 -56.98 63.58 -55.85
CA LYS A 3 -55.89 63.89 -56.79
C LYS A 3 -54.68 63.01 -56.44
N ARG A 4 -54.44 61.92 -57.20
CA ARG A 4 -53.21 61.12 -57.11
C ARG A 4 -52.02 61.99 -57.52
N GLN A 5 -51.14 62.32 -56.57
CA GLN A 5 -49.82 62.88 -56.87
C GLN A 5 -48.87 61.73 -57.20
N ASN A 6 -48.52 61.59 -58.48
CA ASN A 6 -47.40 60.76 -58.93
C ASN A 6 -46.09 61.43 -58.53
N LEU A 7 -45.47 60.96 -57.44
CA LEU A 7 -44.09 61.28 -57.11
C LEU A 7 -43.18 60.55 -58.08
N ASN A 8 -42.76 61.26 -59.14
CA ASN A 8 -41.67 60.85 -60.01
C ASN A 8 -40.37 60.85 -59.20
N TYR A 9 -40.01 59.69 -58.66
CA TYR A 9 -38.74 59.45 -57.99
C TYR A 9 -37.63 59.49 -59.05
N THR A 10 -37.00 60.65 -59.22
CA THR A 10 -35.80 60.81 -60.03
C THR A 10 -34.66 60.10 -59.30
N GLY A 11 -34.43 58.83 -59.66
CA GLY A 11 -33.32 58.05 -59.15
C GLY A 11 -32.01 58.74 -59.49
N ARG A 12 -31.36 59.37 -58.49
CA ARG A 12 -30.00 59.89 -58.65
C ARG A 12 -29.08 58.74 -59.06
N PRO A 13 -28.21 58.91 -60.07
CA PRO A 13 -27.28 57.86 -60.49
C PRO A 13 -26.31 57.52 -59.34
N ARG A 14 -26.48 56.34 -58.74
CA ARG A 14 -25.74 55.79 -57.58
C ARG A 14 -24.32 55.30 -57.92
N ASN A 15 -23.68 55.88 -58.93
CA ASN A 15 -22.41 55.36 -59.44
C ASN A 15 -21.27 55.50 -58.40
N ASN A 16 -21.37 56.47 -57.48
CA ASN A 16 -20.39 56.65 -56.39
C ASN A 16 -20.64 55.77 -55.15
N GLU A 17 -21.78 55.09 -55.03
CA GLU A 17 -22.06 54.18 -53.89
C GLU A 17 -21.41 52.80 -54.10
N ARG A 18 -21.07 52.44 -55.34
CA ARG A 18 -20.48 51.14 -55.70
C ARG A 18 -19.08 50.94 -55.12
N GLY A 19 -18.27 52.00 -55.07
CA GLY A 19 -16.94 51.96 -54.46
C GLY A 19 -16.99 51.81 -52.95
N ALA A 20 -17.88 52.57 -52.29
CA ALA A 20 -18.09 52.47 -50.85
C ALA A 20 -18.63 51.08 -50.45
N ALA A 21 -19.60 50.56 -51.20
CA ALA A 21 -20.15 49.23 -50.97
C ALA A 21 -19.07 48.13 -51.10
N LEU A 22 -18.21 48.22 -52.12
CA LEU A 22 -17.12 47.25 -52.31
C LEU A 22 -16.10 47.29 -51.16
N ILE A 23 -15.71 48.49 -50.72
CA ILE A 23 -14.78 48.64 -49.59
C ILE A 23 -15.41 48.09 -48.30
N THR A 24 -16.69 48.37 -48.04
CA THR A 24 -17.38 47.80 -46.87
C THR A 24 -17.48 46.28 -46.92
N ALA A 25 -17.77 45.69 -48.09
CA ALA A 25 -17.82 44.25 -48.28
C ALA A 25 -16.44 43.60 -48.05
N LEU A 26 -15.36 44.26 -48.50
CA LEU A 26 -14.00 43.78 -48.32
C LEU A 26 -13.54 43.90 -46.85
N LEU A 27 -13.89 45.00 -46.18
CA LEU A 27 -13.66 45.17 -44.74
C LEU A 27 -14.43 44.14 -43.90
N ILE A 28 -15.71 43.91 -44.21
CA ILE A 28 -16.51 42.89 -43.53
C ILE A 28 -15.94 41.49 -43.79
N SER A 29 -15.52 41.18 -45.02
CA SER A 29 -14.96 39.87 -45.37
C SER A 29 -13.62 39.62 -44.67
N THR A 30 -12.74 40.62 -44.60
CA THR A 30 -11.46 40.50 -43.87
C THR A 30 -11.67 40.36 -42.37
N LEU A 31 -12.65 41.07 -41.80
CA LEU A 31 -13.00 40.95 -40.39
C LEU A 31 -13.58 39.57 -40.07
N LEU A 32 -14.51 39.07 -40.90
CA LEU A 32 -15.05 37.70 -40.76
C LEU A 32 -13.98 36.63 -40.94
N LEU A 33 -13.05 36.80 -41.89
CA LEU A 33 -11.93 35.87 -42.08
C LEU A 33 -11.01 35.87 -40.86
N SER A 34 -10.71 37.05 -40.30
CA SER A 34 -9.88 37.16 -39.09
C SER A 34 -10.57 36.53 -37.87
N ALA A 35 -11.86 36.79 -37.67
CA ALA A 35 -12.64 36.23 -36.57
C ALA A 35 -12.78 34.70 -36.70
N GLY A 36 -13.00 34.19 -37.92
CA GLY A 36 -13.02 32.75 -38.21
C GLY A 36 -11.66 32.09 -37.96
N GLY A 37 -10.56 32.73 -38.34
CA GLY A 37 -9.20 32.25 -38.05
C GLY A 37 -8.91 32.15 -36.56
N VAL A 38 -9.28 33.18 -35.78
CA VAL A 38 -9.11 33.18 -34.31
C VAL A 38 -9.97 32.11 -33.65
N LEU A 39 -11.21 31.91 -34.10
CA LEU A 39 -12.10 30.88 -33.55
C LEU A 39 -11.54 29.46 -33.76
N ILE A 40 -11.02 29.17 -34.96
CA ILE A 40 -10.42 27.87 -35.28
C ILE A 40 -9.18 27.64 -34.39
N LEU A 41 -8.29 28.63 -34.30
CA LEU A 41 -7.09 28.52 -33.46
C LEU A 41 -7.44 28.29 -31.98
N THR A 42 -8.40 29.06 -31.45
CA THR A 42 -8.84 28.93 -30.05
C THR A 42 -9.45 27.55 -29.79
N THR A 43 -10.26 27.06 -30.72
CA THR A 43 -10.86 25.73 -30.63
C THR A 43 -9.78 24.64 -30.68
N SER A 44 -8.82 24.74 -31.60
CA SER A 44 -7.70 23.80 -31.69
C SER A 44 -6.87 23.76 -30.42
N MET A 45 -6.52 24.93 -29.84
CA MET A 45 -5.81 25.01 -28.57
C MET A 45 -6.61 24.42 -27.41
N SER A 46 -7.92 24.69 -27.36
CA SER A 46 -8.78 24.11 -26.33
C SER A 46 -8.85 22.59 -26.46
N THR A 47 -8.96 22.05 -27.67
CA THR A 47 -9.00 20.60 -27.91
C THR A 47 -7.66 19.93 -27.58
N THR A 48 -6.52 20.56 -27.89
CA THR A 48 -5.22 20.00 -27.50
C THR A 48 -5.07 19.97 -25.98
N ASN A 49 -5.47 21.03 -25.29
CA ASN A 49 -5.39 21.11 -23.83
C ASN A 49 -6.30 20.07 -23.15
N THR A 50 -7.53 19.88 -23.64
CA THR A 50 -8.44 18.87 -23.09
C THR A 50 -7.94 17.46 -23.36
N ALA A 51 -7.40 17.19 -24.55
CA ALA A 51 -6.83 15.88 -24.89
C ALA A 51 -5.60 15.55 -24.03
N ASP A 52 -4.73 16.53 -23.77
CA ASP A 52 -3.54 16.34 -22.94
C ASP A 52 -3.91 16.14 -21.47
N SER A 53 -4.88 16.91 -20.96
CA SER A 53 -5.43 16.72 -19.61
C SER A 53 -6.10 15.34 -19.44
N ALA A 54 -6.85 14.88 -20.45
CA ALA A 54 -7.44 13.54 -20.43
C ALA A 54 -6.37 12.43 -20.44
N ALA A 55 -5.31 12.58 -21.25
CA ALA A 55 -4.21 11.62 -21.29
C ALA A 55 -3.45 11.57 -19.95
N GLU A 56 -3.28 12.72 -19.30
CA GLU A 56 -2.66 12.85 -17.98
C GLU A 56 -3.49 12.17 -16.89
N MET A 57 -4.81 12.35 -16.89
CA MET A 57 -5.72 11.65 -15.97
C MET A 57 -5.68 10.13 -16.16
N GLN A 58 -5.61 9.65 -17.41
CA GLN A 58 -5.48 8.22 -17.69
C GLN A 58 -4.16 7.64 -17.17
N ALA A 59 -3.05 8.38 -17.33
CA ALA A 59 -1.77 8.00 -16.75
C ALA A 59 -1.82 7.93 -15.21
N TYR A 60 -2.55 8.86 -14.57
CA TYR A 60 -2.76 8.86 -13.13
C TYR A 60 -3.54 7.62 -12.67
N TYR A 61 -4.67 7.30 -13.31
CA TYR A 61 -5.45 6.09 -12.97
C TYR A 61 -4.67 4.80 -13.19
N ALA A 62 -3.83 4.74 -14.22
CA ALA A 62 -2.94 3.60 -14.43
C ALA A 62 -1.93 3.45 -13.29
N ALA A 63 -1.34 4.56 -12.82
CA ALA A 63 -0.41 4.54 -11.69
C ALA A 63 -1.12 4.11 -10.39
N GLU A 64 -2.33 4.59 -10.14
CA GLU A 64 -3.13 4.23 -8.95
C GLU A 64 -3.53 2.75 -8.96
N ALA A 65 -3.99 2.23 -10.10
CA ALA A 65 -4.30 0.80 -10.25
C ALA A 65 -3.05 -0.06 -10.02
N GLY A 66 -1.89 0.38 -10.53
CA GLY A 66 -0.61 -0.27 -10.24
C GLY A 66 -0.27 -0.25 -8.75
N LEU A 67 -0.57 0.85 -8.06
CA LEU A 67 -0.27 1.02 -6.64
C LEU A 67 -1.12 0.05 -5.82
N GLN A 68 -2.40 -0.09 -6.14
CA GLN A 68 -3.29 -1.05 -5.51
C GLN A 68 -2.82 -2.50 -5.72
N ARG A 69 -2.42 -2.87 -6.95
CA ARG A 69 -1.84 -4.20 -7.22
C ARG A 69 -0.56 -4.44 -6.43
N THR A 70 0.33 -3.47 -6.43
CA THR A 70 1.60 -3.54 -5.67
C THR A 70 1.32 -3.72 -4.19
N LEU A 71 0.37 -2.98 -3.64
CA LEU A 71 -0.02 -3.10 -2.23
C LEU A 71 -0.59 -4.50 -1.92
N ASN A 72 -1.37 -5.10 -2.82
CA ASN A 72 -1.89 -6.45 -2.66
C ASN A 72 -0.78 -7.51 -2.62
N VAL A 73 0.24 -7.37 -3.48
CA VAL A 73 1.44 -8.22 -3.46
C VAL A 73 2.18 -8.06 -2.13
N ILE A 74 2.41 -6.82 -1.69
CA ILE A 74 3.11 -6.54 -0.42
C ILE A 74 2.34 -7.10 0.78
N ARG A 75 1.01 -7.04 0.76
CA ARG A 75 0.13 -7.65 1.77
C ARG A 75 -0.01 -9.17 1.63
N SER A 76 0.73 -9.78 0.71
CA SER A 76 0.70 -11.21 0.41
C SER A 76 -0.69 -11.77 0.06
N HIS A 77 -1.59 -10.92 -0.48
CA HIS A 77 -2.96 -11.32 -0.83
C HIS A 77 -3.09 -11.86 -2.27
N ASP A 78 -2.18 -11.49 -3.16
CA ASP A 78 -2.31 -11.77 -4.61
C ASP A 78 -0.98 -12.32 -5.18
N ILE A 79 -0.42 -13.31 -4.48
CA ILE A 79 0.84 -13.95 -4.86
C ILE A 79 0.52 -15.25 -5.61
N PRO A 80 0.99 -15.41 -6.86
CA PRO A 80 0.79 -16.65 -7.60
C PRO A 80 1.35 -17.86 -6.85
N ALA A 81 0.59 -18.96 -6.82
CA ALA A 81 1.01 -20.19 -6.15
C ALA A 81 2.38 -20.67 -6.66
N GLY A 82 3.28 -21.02 -5.73
CA GLY A 82 4.64 -21.47 -6.04
C GLY A 82 5.68 -20.37 -6.30
N THR A 83 5.30 -19.08 -6.22
CA THR A 83 6.24 -17.95 -6.35
C THR A 83 6.71 -17.37 -5.00
N MET A 84 6.20 -17.93 -3.89
CA MET A 84 6.70 -17.62 -2.55
C MET A 84 8.12 -18.17 -2.36
N PRO A 85 9.02 -17.44 -1.68
CA PRO A 85 10.28 -17.99 -1.20
C PRO A 85 10.06 -19.27 -0.39
N ALA A 86 10.96 -20.25 -0.56
CA ALA A 86 10.83 -21.55 0.09
C ALA A 86 10.77 -21.43 1.61
N GLY A 87 9.74 -22.03 2.22
CA GLY A 87 9.54 -22.01 3.68
C GLY A 87 8.90 -20.72 4.21
N GLU A 88 8.45 -19.80 3.35
CA GLU A 88 7.82 -18.55 3.77
C GLU A 88 6.32 -18.52 3.45
N SER A 89 5.52 -18.05 4.41
CA SER A 89 4.08 -17.86 4.26
C SER A 89 3.69 -16.42 3.90
N LYS A 90 4.66 -15.49 3.93
CA LYS A 90 4.48 -14.04 3.67
C LYS A 90 5.76 -13.48 3.05
N LEU A 91 5.64 -12.47 2.18
CA LEU A 91 6.81 -11.77 1.66
C LEU A 91 7.42 -10.86 2.73
N LYS A 92 8.74 -10.91 2.87
CA LYS A 92 9.49 -9.93 3.67
C LYS A 92 9.82 -8.72 2.80
N LEU A 93 10.05 -7.58 3.46
CA LEU A 93 10.50 -6.36 2.78
C LEU A 93 11.82 -6.60 2.02
N ALA A 94 12.68 -7.46 2.57
CA ALA A 94 13.89 -7.96 1.93
C ALA A 94 13.64 -8.59 0.56
N ASP A 95 12.63 -9.45 0.43
CA ASP A 95 12.33 -10.16 -0.82
C ASP A 95 11.78 -9.21 -1.89
N ILE A 96 10.95 -8.28 -1.45
CA ILE A 96 10.39 -7.21 -2.30
C ILE A 96 11.54 -6.34 -2.86
N ILE A 97 12.52 -5.98 -2.04
CA ILE A 97 13.68 -5.18 -2.48
C ILE A 97 14.62 -5.98 -3.40
N ARG A 98 14.76 -7.29 -3.19
CA ARG A 98 15.53 -8.18 -4.07
C ARG A 98 14.94 -8.29 -5.46
N ASN A 99 13.62 -8.15 -5.58
CA ASN A 99 12.92 -8.09 -6.86
C ASN A 99 12.29 -6.70 -7.09
N PRO A 100 13.09 -5.70 -7.48
CA PRO A 100 12.66 -4.30 -7.50
C PRO A 100 11.52 -4.02 -8.48
N THR A 101 11.30 -4.87 -9.48
CA THR A 101 10.18 -4.71 -10.42
C THR A 101 8.98 -5.56 -10.04
N LEU A 102 9.05 -6.34 -8.94
CA LEU A 102 8.04 -7.29 -8.51
C LEU A 102 7.69 -8.32 -9.60
N ALA A 103 8.65 -8.63 -10.48
CA ALA A 103 8.47 -9.45 -11.68
C ALA A 103 7.89 -10.84 -11.41
N ASN A 104 8.13 -11.37 -10.21
CA ASN A 104 7.68 -12.70 -9.83
C ASN A 104 6.20 -12.72 -9.41
N TRP A 105 5.63 -11.55 -9.11
CA TRP A 105 4.31 -11.42 -8.47
C TRP A 105 3.35 -10.52 -9.26
N ILE A 106 3.87 -9.64 -10.11
CA ILE A 106 3.08 -8.80 -11.00
C ILE A 106 3.40 -9.21 -12.45
N PRO A 107 2.40 -9.63 -13.26
CA PRO A 107 2.64 -9.99 -14.64
C PRO A 107 2.98 -8.75 -15.48
N PHE A 108 3.96 -8.87 -16.38
CA PHE A 108 4.26 -7.85 -17.39
C PHE A 108 3.63 -8.23 -18.73
N ASP A 109 2.32 -8.04 -18.83
CA ASP A 109 1.52 -8.31 -20.03
C ASP A 109 1.42 -7.10 -20.98
N GLY A 110 2.06 -5.98 -20.64
CA GLY A 110 2.04 -4.74 -21.41
C GLY A 110 3.25 -4.51 -22.31
N PRO A 111 3.16 -3.50 -23.19
CA PRO A 111 4.26 -3.13 -24.06
C PRO A 111 5.44 -2.56 -23.25
N VAL A 112 6.65 -2.66 -23.78
CA VAL A 112 7.80 -1.96 -23.19
C VAL A 112 7.67 -0.46 -23.51
N ILE A 113 7.45 0.37 -22.48
CA ILE A 113 7.32 1.83 -22.64
C ILE A 113 8.53 2.50 -22.00
N SER A 114 9.27 3.29 -22.77
CA SER A 114 10.47 4.00 -22.29
C SER A 114 11.50 3.06 -21.62
N GLY A 115 11.64 1.84 -22.13
CA GLY A 115 12.57 0.83 -21.60
C GLY A 115 12.10 0.11 -20.33
N ALA A 116 10.90 0.41 -19.83
CA ALA A 116 10.31 -0.28 -18.69
C ALA A 116 9.35 -1.38 -19.18
N ASN A 117 9.45 -2.57 -18.58
CA ASN A 117 8.41 -3.60 -18.68
C ASN A 117 7.16 -3.07 -17.98
N THR A 118 6.00 -3.17 -18.64
CA THR A 118 4.75 -2.65 -18.11
C THR A 118 3.70 -3.74 -17.95
N THR A 119 2.74 -3.45 -17.08
CA THR A 119 1.55 -4.26 -16.85
C THR A 119 0.34 -3.49 -17.36
N LEU A 120 -0.53 -4.15 -18.11
CA LEU A 120 -1.74 -3.55 -18.64
C LEU A 120 -2.83 -3.43 -17.56
N VAL A 121 -3.51 -2.30 -17.62
CA VAL A 121 -4.76 -2.03 -16.91
C VAL A 121 -5.72 -1.46 -17.93
N SER A 122 -6.51 -2.35 -18.54
CA SER A 122 -7.37 -2.02 -19.68
C SER A 122 -6.55 -1.43 -20.85
N THR A 123 -6.77 -0.18 -21.23
CA THR A 123 -6.07 0.51 -22.32
C THR A 123 -4.79 1.22 -21.90
N ASN A 124 -4.49 1.26 -20.60
CA ASN A 124 -3.33 1.95 -20.03
C ASN A 124 -2.33 0.93 -19.47
N ALA A 125 -1.13 1.40 -19.11
CA ALA A 125 -0.10 0.53 -18.55
C ALA A 125 0.60 1.18 -17.36
N PHE A 126 1.21 0.39 -16.48
CA PHE A 126 2.07 0.89 -15.42
C PHE A 126 3.37 0.08 -15.30
N SER A 127 4.41 0.69 -14.72
CA SER A 127 5.63 0.02 -14.31
C SER A 127 5.92 0.33 -12.85
N VAL A 128 6.51 -0.63 -12.13
CA VAL A 128 6.88 -0.49 -10.71
C VAL A 128 8.39 -0.61 -10.53
N MET A 129 8.91 0.14 -9.56
CA MET A 129 10.29 0.07 -9.09
C MET A 129 10.30 0.18 -7.57
N VAL A 130 10.95 -0.76 -6.89
CA VAL A 130 11.15 -0.74 -5.45
C VAL A 130 12.62 -0.48 -5.15
N THR A 131 12.87 0.48 -4.28
CA THR A 131 14.21 0.84 -3.81
C THR A 131 14.29 0.78 -2.31
N ASP A 132 15.49 0.46 -1.83
CA ASP A 132 15.85 0.52 -0.42
C ASP A 132 16.53 1.86 -0.13
N PRO A 133 15.87 2.80 0.57
CA PRO A 133 16.47 4.09 0.91
C PRO A 133 17.50 4.00 2.05
N ASP A 134 17.60 2.86 2.76
CA ASP A 134 18.55 2.65 3.86
C ASP A 134 19.91 2.11 3.34
N ASP A 135 19.93 1.73 2.06
CA ASP A 135 21.12 1.39 1.30
C ASP A 135 21.67 2.60 0.53
N GLN A 136 22.73 3.19 1.06
CA GLN A 136 23.41 4.33 0.43
C GLN A 136 24.14 3.97 -0.88
N ASN A 137 24.28 2.68 -1.23
CA ASN A 137 24.94 2.22 -2.46
C ASN A 137 24.02 1.30 -3.30
N PRO A 138 23.07 1.87 -4.06
CA PRO A 138 22.00 1.11 -4.73
C PRO A 138 22.44 0.27 -5.94
N ILE A 139 23.74 0.17 -6.24
CA ILE A 139 24.26 -0.63 -7.35
C ILE A 139 23.85 -2.09 -7.10
N VAL A 140 23.11 -2.68 -8.05
CA VAL A 140 22.45 -3.99 -7.90
C VAL A 140 23.38 -5.10 -7.39
N ALA A 141 24.64 -5.12 -7.85
CA ALA A 141 25.64 -6.11 -7.43
C ALA A 141 26.20 -5.90 -6.01
N LEU A 142 26.05 -4.70 -5.44
CA LEU A 142 26.61 -4.29 -4.15
C LEU A 142 25.56 -3.92 -3.11
N ARG A 143 24.27 -4.14 -3.41
CA ARG A 143 23.19 -3.83 -2.46
C ARG A 143 23.45 -4.52 -1.12
N LYS A 144 23.28 -3.81 -0.01
CA LYS A 144 23.40 -4.36 1.36
C LYS A 144 22.57 -5.63 1.54
N ILE A 145 21.40 -5.70 0.90
CA ILE A 145 20.51 -6.88 0.92
C ILE A 145 21.13 -8.16 0.34
N ASN A 146 22.17 -8.03 -0.48
CA ASN A 146 22.91 -9.12 -1.12
C ASN A 146 24.26 -9.37 -0.45
N THR A 147 24.86 -8.36 0.20
CA THR A 147 26.25 -8.40 0.69
C THR A 147 26.37 -8.51 2.21
N VAL A 148 25.36 -8.06 2.97
CA VAL A 148 25.38 -8.05 4.43
C VAL A 148 24.45 -9.15 4.95
N PRO A 149 24.98 -10.21 5.60
CA PRO A 149 24.17 -11.23 6.23
C PRO A 149 23.21 -10.61 7.25
N ASN A 150 21.95 -11.06 7.25
CA ASN A 150 20.89 -10.58 8.15
C ASN A 150 20.55 -9.09 8.02
N TYR A 151 20.95 -8.42 6.94
CA TYR A 151 20.46 -7.07 6.67
C TYR A 151 18.95 -7.09 6.44
N GLN A 152 18.24 -6.25 7.19
CA GLN A 152 16.80 -6.10 7.09
C GLN A 152 16.45 -4.63 6.93
N PRO A 153 15.97 -4.21 5.75
CA PRO A 153 15.60 -2.81 5.50
C PRO A 153 14.45 -2.41 6.41
N THR A 154 14.48 -1.17 6.93
CA THR A 154 13.42 -0.65 7.80
C THR A 154 12.27 -0.09 6.98
N ARG A 155 12.56 0.33 5.74
CA ARG A 155 11.57 0.87 4.81
C ARG A 155 11.93 0.54 3.36
N ALA A 156 10.92 0.61 2.49
CA ALA A 156 11.08 0.54 1.05
C ALA A 156 10.32 1.69 0.40
N VAL A 157 10.90 2.26 -0.66
CA VAL A 157 10.21 3.23 -1.51
C VAL A 157 9.75 2.52 -2.76
N VAL A 158 8.45 2.51 -2.98
CA VAL A 158 7.82 1.96 -4.17
C VAL A 158 7.46 3.13 -5.08
N GLN A 159 8.14 3.22 -6.23
CA GLN A 159 7.87 4.16 -7.28
C GLN A 159 7.05 3.48 -8.38
N LEU A 160 5.86 4.00 -8.63
CA LEU A 160 4.99 3.57 -9.70
C LEU A 160 4.92 4.62 -10.78
N THR A 161 5.03 4.16 -12.03
CA THR A 161 4.84 5.02 -13.20
C THR A 161 3.65 4.51 -14.00
N GLY A 162 2.60 5.32 -14.12
CA GLY A 162 1.49 5.08 -15.03
C GLY A 162 1.73 5.76 -16.37
N TYR A 163 1.31 5.08 -17.44
CA TYR A 163 1.42 5.51 -18.82
C TYR A 163 0.03 5.61 -19.44
N GLY A 164 -0.30 6.80 -19.93
CA GLY A 164 -1.50 7.08 -20.70
C GLY A 164 -1.19 7.29 -22.18
N PRO A 165 -2.22 7.58 -23.00
CA PRO A 165 -2.05 7.94 -24.40
C PRO A 165 -1.09 9.11 -24.61
N ARG A 166 -0.60 9.29 -25.84
CA ARG A 166 0.28 10.41 -26.22
C ARG A 166 1.56 10.52 -25.36
N ARG A 167 2.02 9.41 -24.78
CA ARG A 167 3.18 9.35 -23.87
C ARG A 167 2.99 10.15 -22.57
N ALA A 168 1.75 10.39 -22.16
CA ALA A 168 1.48 10.94 -20.84
C ALA A 168 2.03 10.00 -19.76
N LYS A 169 2.77 10.57 -18.81
CA LYS A 169 3.45 9.82 -17.74
C LYS A 169 3.10 10.45 -16.40
N LYS A 170 2.72 9.61 -15.43
CA LYS A 170 2.54 10.01 -14.03
C LYS A 170 3.31 9.09 -13.10
N VAL A 171 3.95 9.69 -12.10
CA VAL A 171 4.76 8.96 -11.13
C VAL A 171 4.13 9.14 -9.75
N LEU A 172 3.85 8.04 -9.08
CA LEU A 172 3.39 7.99 -7.69
C LEU A 172 4.44 7.29 -6.84
N ASN A 173 4.66 7.77 -5.62
CA ASN A 173 5.58 7.17 -4.67
C ASN A 173 4.80 6.73 -3.43
N MET A 174 5.09 5.52 -2.96
CA MET A 174 4.59 4.98 -1.70
C MET A 174 5.78 4.56 -0.84
N ILE A 175 5.74 4.92 0.44
CA ILE A 175 6.71 4.44 1.43
C ILE A 175 6.07 3.30 2.21
N VAL A 176 6.74 2.16 2.23
CA VAL A 176 6.33 0.99 2.99
C VAL A 176 7.29 0.86 4.15
N LEU A 177 6.77 0.99 5.36
CA LEU A 177 7.51 0.78 6.58
C LEU A 177 7.39 -0.69 6.98
N ARG A 178 8.50 -1.26 7.43
CA ARG A 178 8.47 -2.57 8.07
C ARG A 178 7.75 -2.42 9.42
N SER A 179 6.75 -3.26 9.66
CA SER A 179 6.18 -3.38 11.00
C SER A 179 7.23 -3.97 11.95
N GLY A 180 7.47 -3.31 13.09
CA GLY A 180 8.40 -3.76 14.14
C GLY A 180 8.02 -5.10 14.79
N LEU A 181 6.92 -5.72 14.38
CA LEU A 181 6.45 -7.01 14.89
C LEU A 181 7.11 -8.23 14.21
N ASN A 182 8.04 -8.04 13.27
CA ASN A 182 8.76 -9.14 12.63
C ASN A 182 9.74 -9.80 13.62
N GLY A 183 9.54 -11.09 13.93
CA GLY A 183 10.29 -11.82 14.96
C GLY A 183 9.56 -11.94 16.29
N PHE A 184 8.34 -11.43 16.38
CA PHE A 184 7.45 -11.62 17.53
C PHE A 184 7.01 -13.09 17.61
N GLN A 185 7.82 -13.93 18.26
CA GLN A 185 7.40 -15.28 18.64
C GLN A 185 6.50 -15.16 19.87
N VAL A 186 5.22 -15.49 19.69
CA VAL A 186 4.26 -15.51 20.79
C VAL A 186 4.35 -16.89 21.47
N PRO A 187 4.71 -16.96 22.77
CA PRO A 187 4.82 -18.23 23.49
C PRO A 187 3.51 -19.04 23.55
N ALA A 188 2.39 -18.33 23.65
CA ALA A 188 1.03 -18.88 23.74
C ALA A 188 0.02 -17.85 23.25
N THR A 189 -1.22 -18.28 22.99
CA THR A 189 -2.32 -17.38 22.59
C THR A 189 -2.51 -16.23 23.57
N ILE A 190 -2.43 -16.54 24.86
CA ILE A 190 -2.42 -15.55 25.94
C ILE A 190 -1.14 -15.76 26.73
N THR A 191 -0.29 -14.73 26.78
CA THR A 191 0.94 -14.77 27.56
C THR A 191 0.85 -13.75 28.68
N LEU A 192 1.04 -14.20 29.92
CA LEU A 192 1.03 -13.35 31.11
C LEU A 192 2.37 -13.48 31.81
N ARG A 193 3.08 -12.36 31.94
CA ARG A 193 4.30 -12.31 32.72
C ARG A 193 3.97 -11.72 34.10
N GLY A 194 4.24 -12.48 35.14
CA GLY A 194 4.14 -12.05 36.53
C GLY A 194 5.29 -11.15 36.97
N SER A 195 5.29 -10.82 38.26
CA SER A 195 6.30 -9.94 38.86
C SER A 195 7.70 -10.57 38.85
N ASP A 196 8.73 -9.73 38.69
CA ASP A 196 10.15 -10.12 38.86
C ASP A 196 10.58 -10.13 40.34
N ALA A 197 9.67 -9.81 41.28
CA ALA A 197 9.98 -9.79 42.71
C ALA A 197 10.30 -11.19 43.27
N ASN A 198 11.01 -11.26 44.40
CA ASN A 198 11.33 -12.52 45.08
C ASN A 198 10.94 -12.48 46.58
N PRO A 199 9.94 -13.25 47.04
CA PRO A 199 9.04 -14.07 46.22
C PRO A 199 8.07 -13.18 45.42
N PRO A 200 7.73 -13.56 44.19
CA PRO A 200 6.82 -12.76 43.37
C PRO A 200 5.39 -12.91 43.90
N PRO A 201 4.64 -11.81 44.06
CA PRO A 201 3.22 -11.90 44.35
C PRO A 201 2.51 -12.59 43.17
N PRO A 202 1.68 -13.63 43.41
CA PRO A 202 0.98 -14.30 42.34
C PRO A 202 -0.04 -13.37 41.68
N VAL A 203 -0.13 -13.44 40.35
CA VAL A 203 -1.18 -12.77 39.60
C VAL A 203 -2.49 -13.51 39.84
N THR A 204 -3.55 -12.77 40.18
CA THR A 204 -4.91 -13.33 40.19
C THR A 204 -5.42 -13.37 38.76
N PHE A 205 -5.84 -14.54 38.30
CA PHE A 205 -6.34 -14.75 36.95
C PHE A 205 -7.70 -15.44 37.03
N ASP A 206 -8.65 -15.01 36.20
CA ASP A 206 -9.98 -15.61 36.09
C ASP A 206 -10.48 -15.45 34.65
N THR A 207 -10.84 -16.56 34.01
CA THR A 207 -11.40 -16.58 32.64
C THR A 207 -12.92 -16.53 32.62
N GLY A 208 -13.55 -16.52 33.81
CA GLY A 208 -14.97 -16.73 34.04
C GLY A 208 -15.44 -18.13 33.66
N ASP A 209 -16.72 -18.41 33.85
CA ASP A 209 -17.35 -19.71 33.62
C ASP A 209 -18.14 -19.83 32.30
N SER A 210 -18.25 -18.74 31.52
CA SER A 210 -18.98 -18.73 30.25
C SER A 210 -18.40 -19.71 29.22
N ASN A 211 -19.28 -20.48 28.56
CA ASN A 211 -18.93 -21.41 27.48
C ASN A 211 -18.85 -20.74 26.09
N SER A 212 -18.86 -19.40 26.03
CA SER A 212 -18.91 -18.66 24.77
C SER A 212 -17.54 -18.46 24.10
N VAL A 213 -16.44 -18.80 24.77
CA VAL A 213 -15.06 -18.53 24.30
C VAL A 213 -14.24 -19.81 24.33
N LEU A 214 -13.73 -20.19 23.16
CA LEU A 214 -12.74 -21.24 22.98
C LEU A 214 -11.34 -20.65 23.11
N TYR A 215 -10.55 -21.17 24.05
CA TYR A 215 -9.12 -20.86 24.15
C TYR A 215 -8.33 -21.97 23.46
N THR A 216 -7.65 -21.62 22.37
CA THR A 216 -6.86 -22.57 21.59
C THR A 216 -5.52 -21.96 21.23
N GLY A 217 -4.47 -22.75 21.36
CA GLY A 217 -3.15 -22.44 20.80
C GLY A 217 -2.93 -23.06 19.42
N ASN A 218 -3.97 -23.65 18.82
CA ASN A 218 -3.92 -24.09 17.44
C ASN A 218 -4.05 -22.87 16.51
N ASP A 219 -3.14 -22.76 15.56
CA ASP A 219 -3.32 -21.81 14.47
C ASP A 219 -4.42 -22.30 13.51
N ALA A 220 -5.00 -21.35 12.76
CA ALA A 220 -5.98 -21.67 11.72
C ALA A 220 -5.34 -22.31 10.46
N ALA A 221 -4.00 -22.38 10.41
CA ALA A 221 -3.23 -22.89 9.27
C ALA A 221 -2.93 -24.40 9.37
N GLY A 222 -3.18 -25.01 10.53
CA GLY A 222 -2.83 -26.39 10.83
C GLY A 222 -1.35 -26.52 11.18
N GLY A 223 -1.06 -26.71 12.47
CA GLY A 223 0.30 -26.84 13.00
C GLY A 223 0.32 -27.47 14.40
N ALA A 224 1.53 -27.67 14.94
CA ALA A 224 1.67 -28.06 16.34
C ALA A 224 1.17 -26.90 17.22
N GLY A 225 0.03 -27.09 17.88
CA GLY A 225 -0.56 -26.06 18.72
C GLY A 225 0.38 -25.63 19.83
N VAL A 226 0.47 -24.31 20.06
CA VAL A 226 1.07 -23.76 21.28
C VAL A 226 0.11 -23.97 22.45
N SER A 227 0.54 -23.64 23.67
CA SER A 227 -0.40 -23.65 24.80
C SER A 227 -1.39 -22.50 24.67
N ALA A 228 -2.58 -22.65 25.23
CA ALA A 228 -3.57 -21.58 25.25
C ALA A 228 -3.08 -20.41 26.13
N PHE A 229 -2.46 -20.74 27.27
CA PHE A 229 -1.87 -19.79 28.20
C PHE A 229 -0.39 -20.10 28.43
N ALA A 230 0.46 -19.07 28.50
CA ALA A 230 1.84 -19.19 28.99
C ALA A 230 2.06 -18.19 30.11
N VAL A 231 2.52 -18.67 31.27
CA VAL A 231 2.71 -17.84 32.46
C VAL A 231 4.04 -18.09 33.14
N THR A 232 4.52 -17.13 33.93
CA THR A 232 5.69 -17.33 34.80
C THR A 232 5.43 -18.43 35.82
N ALA A 233 6.47 -19.20 36.19
CA ALA A 233 6.32 -20.39 37.03
C ALA A 233 5.48 -20.22 38.31
N PRO A 234 5.62 -19.12 39.09
CA PRO A 234 4.81 -18.90 40.29
C PRO A 234 3.31 -18.71 40.02
N ASP A 235 2.95 -18.31 38.79
CA ASP A 235 1.58 -17.97 38.40
C ASP A 235 0.83 -19.15 37.79
N VAL A 236 1.48 -20.31 37.61
CA VAL A 236 0.86 -21.48 36.98
C VAL A 236 -0.30 -22.00 37.81
N THR A 237 -0.13 -22.18 39.12
CA THR A 237 -1.19 -22.65 40.03
C THR A 237 -2.40 -21.71 40.07
N PRO A 238 -2.25 -20.39 40.30
CA PRO A 238 -3.40 -19.48 40.26
C PRO A 238 -4.03 -19.38 38.86
N THR A 239 -3.24 -19.48 37.79
CA THR A 239 -3.76 -19.51 36.42
C THR A 239 -4.63 -20.75 36.18
N LEU A 240 -4.15 -21.94 36.56
CA LEU A 240 -4.93 -23.18 36.44
C LEU A 240 -6.22 -23.13 37.26
N ALA A 241 -6.18 -22.54 38.46
CA ALA A 241 -7.37 -22.37 39.29
C ALA A 241 -8.37 -21.35 38.70
N GLY A 242 -7.85 -20.33 38.00
CA GLY A 242 -8.63 -19.30 37.29
C GLY A 242 -9.25 -19.74 35.96
N ILE A 243 -8.78 -20.85 35.40
CA ILE A 243 -9.36 -21.42 34.19
C ILE A 243 -10.60 -22.24 34.57
N GLN A 244 -11.74 -21.56 34.72
CA GLN A 244 -13.03 -22.15 35.05
C GLN A 244 -13.82 -22.53 33.81
N LYS A 245 -13.18 -23.18 32.83
CA LYS A 245 -13.81 -23.59 31.57
C LYS A 245 -14.00 -25.10 31.48
N PRO A 246 -15.07 -25.60 30.81
CA PRO A 246 -15.14 -27.00 30.45
C PRO A 246 -13.96 -27.41 29.57
N ALA A 247 -13.51 -28.66 29.67
CA ALA A 247 -12.39 -29.17 28.88
C ALA A 247 -12.60 -29.04 27.36
N SER A 248 -13.85 -28.96 26.88
CA SER A 248 -14.17 -28.75 25.46
C SER A 248 -13.88 -27.32 24.96
N GLN A 249 -13.69 -26.35 25.86
CA GLN A 249 -13.39 -24.94 25.56
C GLN A 249 -11.89 -24.61 25.65
N ILE A 250 -11.05 -25.63 25.86
CA ILE A 250 -9.59 -25.48 25.87
C ILE A 250 -9.02 -26.54 24.92
N GLN A 251 -8.33 -26.11 23.88
CA GLN A 251 -7.66 -27.01 22.95
C GLN A 251 -6.15 -26.87 23.06
N GLY A 252 -5.46 -28.01 23.17
CA GLY A 252 -4.02 -28.07 23.42
C GLY A 252 -3.69 -28.16 24.91
N SER A 253 -2.44 -27.87 25.27
CA SER A 253 -2.07 -27.73 26.68
C SER A 253 -2.70 -26.46 27.24
N PRO A 254 -3.41 -26.52 28.39
CA PRO A 254 -4.09 -25.34 28.94
C PRO A 254 -3.08 -24.26 29.31
N VAL A 255 -2.03 -24.63 30.05
CA VAL A 255 -0.99 -23.71 30.54
C VAL A 255 0.38 -24.26 30.22
N SER A 256 1.31 -23.39 29.88
CA SER A 256 2.76 -23.64 29.87
C SER A 256 3.51 -22.65 30.76
N VAL A 257 4.77 -23.00 31.07
CA VAL A 257 5.66 -22.16 31.87
C VAL A 257 6.59 -21.37 30.97
N LEU A 258 6.62 -20.04 31.14
CA LEU A 258 7.63 -19.18 30.55
C LEU A 258 9.00 -19.50 31.14
N GLY A 259 9.87 -20.09 30.33
CA GLY A 259 11.26 -20.35 30.68
C GLY A 259 11.84 -21.55 29.93
N PRO A 260 13.17 -21.76 30.02
CA PRO A 260 13.83 -22.90 29.38
C PRO A 260 13.50 -24.23 30.06
N THR A 261 13.03 -24.20 31.31
CA THR A 261 12.67 -25.36 32.10
C THR A 261 11.34 -25.13 32.83
N SER A 262 10.59 -26.20 33.04
CA SER A 262 9.39 -26.15 33.87
C SER A 262 9.71 -26.71 35.26
N PRO A 263 9.55 -25.92 36.33
CA PRO A 263 9.68 -26.43 37.69
C PRO A 263 8.44 -27.21 38.15
N ILE A 264 7.39 -27.28 37.32
CA ILE A 264 6.10 -27.89 37.67
C ILE A 264 5.89 -29.18 36.86
N PRO A 265 5.76 -30.34 37.52
CA PRO A 265 5.52 -31.60 36.84
C PRO A 265 4.27 -31.55 35.95
N GLY A 266 4.38 -32.03 34.71
CA GLY A 266 3.27 -32.12 33.77
C GLY A 266 2.91 -30.81 33.04
N VAL A 267 3.56 -29.69 33.36
CA VAL A 267 3.38 -28.42 32.64
C VAL A 267 4.58 -28.20 31.71
N PRO A 268 4.39 -28.08 30.38
CA PRO A 268 5.50 -27.93 29.46
C PRO A 268 6.18 -26.55 29.61
N PRO A 269 7.52 -26.45 29.47
CA PRO A 269 8.18 -25.17 29.31
C PRO A 269 7.87 -24.57 27.93
N THR A 270 7.95 -23.25 27.82
CA THR A 270 7.85 -22.53 26.56
C THR A 270 8.98 -21.51 26.47
N PRO A 271 9.74 -21.49 25.35
CA PRO A 271 10.79 -20.51 25.12
C PRO A 271 10.26 -19.09 25.35
N THR A 272 10.91 -18.35 26.25
CA THR A 272 10.55 -16.97 26.55
C THR A 272 11.45 -16.05 25.74
N PRO A 273 10.89 -15.21 24.85
CA PRO A 273 11.66 -14.23 24.11
C PRO A 273 12.43 -13.29 25.06
N ASP A 274 13.61 -12.84 24.64
CA ASP A 274 14.48 -11.99 25.48
C ASP A 274 13.79 -10.70 25.96
N TRP A 275 12.98 -10.08 25.10
CA TRP A 275 12.19 -8.90 25.44
C TRP A 275 11.12 -9.19 26.51
N LEU A 276 10.70 -10.44 26.66
CA LEU A 276 9.73 -10.85 27.66
C LEU A 276 10.41 -11.52 28.86
N GLN A 277 11.75 -11.51 29.00
CA GLN A 277 12.45 -12.18 30.12
C GLN A 277 12.48 -11.40 31.43
N THR A 278 12.18 -10.10 31.42
CA THR A 278 11.98 -9.23 32.59
C THR A 278 10.93 -8.16 32.27
N ALA A 279 10.32 -7.55 33.28
CA ALA A 279 9.42 -6.41 33.09
C ALA A 279 10.16 -5.21 32.50
N ASP A 280 11.43 -5.02 32.84
CA ASP A 280 12.25 -3.94 32.30
C ASP A 280 12.59 -4.16 30.82
N ASN A 281 12.90 -5.40 30.41
CA ASN A 281 13.10 -5.74 29.00
C ASN A 281 11.81 -5.49 28.20
N ALA A 282 10.65 -5.80 28.77
CA ALA A 282 9.36 -5.58 28.10
C ALA A 282 9.06 -4.09 27.94
N ARG A 283 9.39 -3.26 28.95
CA ARG A 283 9.27 -1.79 28.86
C ARG A 283 10.25 -1.21 27.84
N GLN A 284 11.50 -1.66 27.86
CA GLN A 284 12.51 -1.24 26.90
C GLN A 284 12.06 -1.57 25.48
N PHE A 285 11.59 -2.79 25.25
CA PHE A 285 11.06 -3.21 23.96
C PHE A 285 9.88 -2.34 23.48
N LEU A 286 8.95 -1.96 24.38
CA LEU A 286 7.87 -1.03 24.03
C LEU A 286 8.38 0.37 23.73
N SER A 287 9.44 0.82 24.40
CA SER A 287 10.10 2.10 24.08
C SER A 287 10.74 2.03 22.68
N ASP A 288 11.50 0.97 22.41
CA ASP A 288 12.16 0.76 21.12
C ASP A 288 11.13 0.70 19.99
N LEU A 289 10.00 -0.01 20.19
CA LEU A 289 8.89 -0.04 19.23
C LEU A 289 8.24 1.32 19.01
N LYS A 290 8.17 2.14 20.05
CA LYS A 290 7.62 3.49 19.95
C LYS A 290 8.54 4.38 19.14
N ASP A 291 9.84 4.33 19.42
CA ASP A 291 10.86 5.12 18.74
C ASP A 291 10.93 4.71 17.25
N ASP A 292 10.92 3.41 16.97
CA ASP A 292 10.81 2.85 15.60
C ASP A 292 9.54 3.32 14.87
N ALA A 293 8.41 3.44 15.58
CA ALA A 293 7.15 3.88 14.99
C ALA A 293 7.10 5.39 14.72
N THR A 294 7.81 6.20 15.51
CA THR A 294 7.90 7.66 15.33
C THR A 294 8.99 8.09 14.35
N GLY A 295 9.97 7.21 14.07
CA GLY A 295 11.02 7.47 13.09
C GLY A 295 12.05 8.52 13.53
N ASP A 296 12.17 8.73 14.84
CA ASP A 296 13.23 9.51 15.50
C ASP A 296 14.33 8.57 16.00
#